data_AF-A0A9D3WXP4-F1
#
_entry.id   AF-A0A9D3WXP4-F1
#
_cell.length_a   1.000
_cell.length_b   1.000
_cell.length_c   1.000
_cell.angle_alpha   90.00
_cell.angle_beta   90.00
_cell.angle_gamma   90.00
#
_symmetry.space_group_name_H-M   'P 1'
#
loop_
_entity.id
_entity.type
_entity.pdbx_description
1 polymer ?
#
loop_
_entity_poly.entity_id
_entity_poly.type
_entity_poly.pdbx_seq_one_letter_code
_entity_poly.pdbx_strand_id
1 'polypeptide(L)'
;MEYDFHRKRTVKSVLQASCYKVADAAELALLTRRLCQEMGQTNLNLLQDIPLCHTLTLRPAVTVESKLIPSVQTLEAERMFESKRLNKIDLENKTAQQTESDLKGKRIGARRPVPPF
;
A
#
# COMPACT_ATOMS: atom_id res chain seq x y z
N MET A 1 28.99 23.42 -32.09
CA MET A 1 27.52 23.55 -32.19
C MET A 1 26.91 22.64 -31.15
N GLU A 2 26.57 23.18 -29.99
CA GLU A 2 25.89 22.45 -28.92
C GLU A 2 24.41 22.32 -29.30
N TYR A 3 23.94 21.09 -29.46
CA TYR A 3 22.51 20.82 -29.58
C TYR A 3 21.91 20.98 -28.18
N ASP A 4 21.15 22.06 -27.97
CA ASP A 4 20.38 22.33 -26.75
C ASP A 4 19.28 21.27 -26.55
N PHE A 5 19.66 20.07 -26.10
CA PHE A 5 18.74 18.95 -25.91
C PHE A 5 18.08 18.96 -24.51
N HIS A 6 17.75 20.11 -23.92
CA HIS A 6 17.20 20.11 -22.55
C HIS A 6 16.11 21.15 -22.26
N ARG A 7 15.05 21.21 -23.07
CA ARG A 7 13.73 21.53 -22.49
C ARG A 7 13.12 20.23 -21.96
N LYS A 8 13.43 19.88 -20.72
CA LYS A 8 12.70 18.83 -19.98
C LYS A 8 11.26 19.32 -19.82
N ARG A 9 10.39 18.99 -20.79
CA ARG A 9 8.96 19.29 -20.73
C ARG A 9 8.40 18.53 -19.54
N THR A 10 8.11 19.23 -18.45
CA THR A 10 7.39 18.66 -17.31
C THR A 10 5.98 18.32 -17.76
N VAL A 11 5.36 17.30 -17.17
CA VAL A 11 3.98 16.89 -17.49
C VAL A 11 3.01 18.07 -17.48
N LYS A 12 3.20 19.01 -16.54
CA LYS A 12 2.45 20.27 -16.47
C LYS A 12 2.54 21.07 -17.76
N SER A 13 3.73 21.23 -18.34
CA SER A 13 3.93 21.98 -19.59
C SER A 13 3.33 21.30 -20.82
N VAL A 14 3.24 19.97 -20.84
CA VAL A 14 2.61 19.22 -21.95
C VAL A 14 1.09 19.36 -21.87
N LEU A 15 0.54 19.22 -20.67
CA LEU A 15 -0.91 19.29 -20.43
C LEU A 15 -1.46 20.71 -20.38
N GLN A 16 -0.61 21.73 -20.26
CA GLN A 16 -1.02 23.15 -20.28
C GLN A 16 -1.71 23.55 -21.59
N ALA A 17 -1.40 22.89 -22.70
CA ALA A 17 -2.07 23.10 -23.99
C ALA A 17 -3.39 22.30 -24.13
N SER A 18 -3.72 21.45 -23.16
CA SER A 18 -4.96 20.67 -23.13
C SER A 18 -6.04 21.35 -22.27
N CYS A 19 -7.29 20.89 -22.38
CA CYS A 19 -8.38 21.36 -21.53
C CYS A 19 -8.28 20.88 -20.06
N TYR A 20 -7.29 20.03 -19.73
CA TYR A 20 -7.12 19.47 -18.40
C TYR A 20 -6.12 20.28 -17.58
N LYS A 21 -6.57 20.84 -16.46
CA LYS A 21 -5.71 21.43 -15.44
C LYS A 21 -5.30 20.32 -14.46
N VAL A 22 -4.05 19.89 -14.50
CA VAL A 22 -3.53 18.86 -13.59
C VAL A 22 -2.77 19.53 -12.45
N ALA A 23 -3.42 19.60 -11.30
CA ALA A 23 -2.83 20.19 -10.09
C ALA A 23 -2.14 19.11 -9.24
N ASP A 24 -2.67 17.89 -9.23
CA ASP A 24 -2.29 16.80 -8.32
C ASP A 24 -1.83 15.52 -9.06
N ALA A 25 -0.96 14.75 -8.44
CA ALA A 25 -0.47 13.46 -8.93
C ALA A 25 -1.59 12.41 -9.04
N ALA A 26 -2.60 12.48 -8.17
CA ALA A 26 -3.76 11.59 -8.24
C ALA A 26 -4.60 11.81 -9.50
N GLU A 27 -4.82 13.08 -9.89
CA GLU A 27 -5.53 13.43 -11.13
C GLU A 27 -4.77 12.93 -12.36
N LEU A 28 -3.44 13.05 -12.35
CA LEU A 28 -2.60 12.52 -13.43
C LEU A 28 -2.72 11.00 -13.54
N ALA A 29 -2.73 10.28 -12.41
CA ALA A 29 -2.87 8.83 -12.40
C ALA A 29 -4.24 8.41 -12.99
N LEU A 30 -5.31 9.15 -12.68
CA LEU A 30 -6.64 8.91 -13.25
C LEU A 30 -6.68 9.16 -14.76
N LEU A 31 -6.08 10.25 -15.23
CA LEU A 31 -5.98 10.55 -16.67
C LEU A 31 -5.18 9.48 -17.42
N THR A 32 -4.05 9.05 -16.84
CA THR A 32 -3.20 8.00 -17.42
C THR A 32 -3.93 6.66 -17.48
N ARG A 33 -4.65 6.31 -16.40
CA ARG A 33 -5.47 5.09 -16.37
C ARG A 33 -6.58 5.13 -17.42
N ARG A 34 -7.27 6.25 -17.55
CA ARG A 34 -8.32 6.43 -18.55
C ARG A 34 -7.75 6.33 -19.97
N LEU A 35 -6.63 7.01 -20.24
CA LEU A 35 -5.94 6.89 -21.52
C LEU A 35 -5.59 5.44 -21.86
N CYS A 36 -5.02 4.68 -20.94
CA CYS A 36 -4.71 3.26 -21.16
C CYS A 36 -5.95 2.41 -21.43
N GLN A 37 -7.08 2.72 -20.78
CA GLN A 37 -8.34 2.01 -21.02
C GLN A 37 -8.92 2.32 -22.40
N GLU A 38 -8.97 3.60 -22.79
CA GLU A 38 -9.44 4.02 -24.11
C GLU A 38 -8.53 3.45 -25.22
N MET A 39 -7.20 3.47 -25.03
CA MET A 39 -6.25 2.86 -25.96
C MET A 39 -6.35 1.34 -26.05
N GLY A 40 -6.85 0.66 -25.02
CA GLY A 40 -7.12 -0.78 -25.11
C GLY A 40 -8.37 -1.10 -25.93
N GLN A 41 -9.29 -0.14 -26.05
CA GLN A 41 -10.55 -0.29 -26.79
C GLN A 41 -10.44 0.17 -28.24
N THR A 42 -9.67 1.23 -28.48
CA THR A 42 -9.32 1.68 -29.82
C THR A 42 -8.05 0.94 -30.24
N ASN A 43 -8.02 0.26 -31.39
CA ASN A 43 -6.79 -0.27 -32.00
C ASN A 43 -5.87 0.88 -32.50
N LEU A 44 -5.77 1.98 -31.76
CA LEU A 44 -4.86 3.07 -31.99
C LEU A 44 -3.50 2.63 -31.47
N ASN A 45 -2.73 2.01 -32.36
CA ASN A 45 -1.32 1.79 -32.15
C ASN A 45 -0.59 3.14 -32.18
N LEU A 46 -0.73 3.96 -31.14
CA LEU A 46 0.07 5.19 -30.97
C LEU A 46 1.59 4.89 -30.93
N LEU A 47 1.95 3.62 -30.73
CA LEU A 47 3.29 3.08 -30.74
C LEU A 47 3.79 2.64 -32.13
N GLN A 48 2.95 2.67 -33.18
CA GLN A 48 3.41 2.38 -34.55
C GLN A 48 4.25 3.53 -35.13
N ASP A 49 3.90 4.78 -34.82
CA ASP A 49 4.58 5.98 -35.34
C ASP A 49 5.72 6.47 -34.45
N ILE A 50 5.83 5.93 -33.23
CA ILE A 50 7.06 6.10 -32.45
C ILE A 50 8.04 5.14 -33.09
N PRO A 51 9.12 5.60 -33.75
CA PRO A 51 10.18 4.68 -34.14
C PRO A 51 10.56 4.00 -32.85
N LEU A 52 10.28 2.69 -32.72
CA LEU A 52 10.74 1.91 -31.58
C LEU A 52 12.23 2.22 -31.51
N CYS A 53 12.61 3.09 -30.56
CA CYS A 53 13.99 3.39 -30.27
C CYS A 53 14.64 2.03 -30.24
N HIS A 54 15.62 1.85 -31.12
CA HIS A 54 16.34 0.61 -31.40
C HIS A 54 16.31 -0.28 -30.18
N THR A 55 16.04 -1.57 -30.33
CA THR A 55 16.18 -2.57 -29.27
C THR A 55 17.49 -2.32 -28.54
N LEU A 56 17.44 -1.50 -27.48
CA LEU A 56 18.57 -1.18 -26.67
C LEU A 56 18.75 -2.50 -25.98
N THR A 57 19.77 -3.24 -26.38
CA THR A 57 20.27 -4.38 -25.64
C THR A 57 20.69 -3.81 -24.30
N LEU A 58 19.73 -3.74 -23.38
CA LEU A 58 19.95 -3.33 -22.02
C LEU A 58 20.99 -4.31 -21.51
N ARG A 59 22.18 -3.80 -21.19
CA ARG A 59 23.18 -4.62 -20.53
C ARG A 59 22.50 -5.20 -19.29
N PRO A 60 22.63 -6.51 -19.02
CA PRO A 60 22.09 -7.09 -17.81
C PRO A 60 22.66 -6.31 -16.63
N ALA A 61 21.81 -5.48 -16.04
CA ALA A 61 22.15 -4.80 -14.81
C ALA A 61 22.10 -5.88 -13.74
N VAL A 62 23.23 -6.13 -13.09
CA VAL A 62 23.23 -6.89 -11.84
C VAL A 62 22.51 -6.00 -10.85
N THR A 63 21.19 -6.18 -10.70
CA THR A 63 20.46 -5.66 -9.56
C THR A 63 21.02 -6.38 -8.36
N VAL A 64 22.07 -5.80 -7.77
CA VAL A 64 22.43 -6.09 -6.39
C VAL A 64 21.23 -5.57 -5.62
N GLU A 65 20.27 -6.45 -5.32
CA GLU A 65 19.25 -6.15 -4.33
C GLU A 65 20.01 -5.86 -3.04
N SER A 66 20.25 -4.58 -2.78
CA SER A 66 20.74 -4.14 -1.49
C SER A 66 19.57 -4.33 -0.53
N LYS A 67 19.33 -5.59 -0.14
CA LYS A 67 18.49 -5.90 1.00
C LYS A 67 19.23 -5.29 2.18
N LEU A 68 18.86 -4.06 2.51
CA LEU A 68 19.33 -3.37 3.69
C LEU A 68 18.90 -4.23 4.87
N ILE A 69 19.85 -5.00 5.40
CA ILE A 69 19.61 -5.79 6.60
C ILE A 69 19.33 -4.78 7.71
N PRO A 70 18.21 -4.92 8.45
CA PRO A 70 17.90 -4.02 9.55
C PRO A 70 19.05 -4.01 10.56
N SER A 71 19.34 -2.84 11.12
CA SER A 71 20.40 -2.71 12.13
C SER A 71 20.03 -3.48 13.40
N VAL A 72 21.04 -3.89 14.17
CA VAL A 72 20.82 -4.59 15.45
C VAL A 72 19.89 -3.80 16.39
N GLN A 73 20.03 -2.47 16.40
CA GLN A 73 19.17 -1.57 17.18
C GLN A 73 17.70 -1.64 16.75
N THR A 74 17.42 -1.72 15.44
CA THR A 74 16.04 -1.85 14.95
C THR A 74 15.42 -3.19 15.34
N LEU A 75 16.19 -4.28 15.30
CA LEU A 75 15.71 -5.60 15.72
C LEU A 75 15.42 -5.67 17.22
N GLU A 76 16.26 -5.05 18.04
CA GLU A 76 16.04 -4.97 19.50
C GLU A 76 14.80 -4.14 19.83
N ALA A 77 14.59 -3.02 19.14
CA ALA A 77 13.40 -2.19 19.31
C ALA A 77 12.11 -2.95 18.95
N GLU A 78 12.10 -3.69 17.85
CA GLU A 78 10.97 -4.55 17.46
C GLU A 78 10.71 -5.65 18.49
N ARG A 79 11.76 -6.33 18.98
CA ARG A 79 11.63 -7.36 20.02
C ARG A 79 11.05 -6.78 21.32
N MET A 80 11.47 -5.58 21.71
CA MET A 80 10.92 -4.88 22.88
C MET A 80 9.45 -4.48 22.68
N PHE A 81 9.06 -4.08 21.47
CA PHE A 81 7.67 -3.77 21.17
C PHE A 81 6.79 -5.02 21.20
N GLU A 82 7.24 -6.11 20.57
CA GLU A 82 6.50 -7.36 20.50
C GLU A 82 6.33 -7.99 21.89
N SER A 83 7.38 -7.99 22.72
CA SER A 83 7.28 -8.47 24.11
C SER A 83 6.27 -7.67 24.94
N LYS A 84 6.21 -6.35 24.80
CA LYS A 84 5.17 -5.53 25.45
C LYS A 84 3.77 -5.89 24.96
N ARG A 85 3.60 -6.13 23.65
CA ARG A 85 2.30 -6.53 23.07
C ARG A 85 1.84 -7.86 23.64
N LEU A 86 2.72 -8.86 23.69
CA LEU A 86 2.41 -10.19 24.22
C LEU A 86 2.08 -10.14 25.72
N ASN A 87 2.86 -9.41 26.52
CA ASN A 87 2.60 -9.25 27.94
C ASN A 87 1.22 -8.61 28.22
N LYS A 88 0.81 -7.66 27.38
CA LYS A 88 -0.52 -7.04 27.46
C LYS A 88 -1.63 -8.08 27.20
N ILE A 89 -1.49 -8.85 26.13
CA ILE A 89 -2.44 -9.91 25.77
C ILE A 89 -2.53 -10.96 26.88
N ASP A 90 -1.40 -11.39 27.45
CA ASP A 90 -1.39 -12.37 28.54
C ASP A 90 -2.09 -11.85 29.80
N LEU A 91 -1.93 -10.55 30.11
CA LEU A 91 -2.62 -9.93 31.24
C LEU A 91 -4.13 -9.87 30.99
N GLU A 92 -4.55 -9.45 29.81
CA GLU A 92 -5.96 -9.44 29.41
C GLU A 92 -6.57 -10.85 29.49
N ASN A 93 -5.88 -11.86 28.98
CA ASN A 93 -6.32 -13.25 29.05
C ASN A 93 -6.45 -13.76 30.48
N LYS A 94 -5.49 -13.43 31.36
CA LYS A 94 -5.57 -13.79 32.79
C LYS A 94 -6.76 -13.12 33.48
N THR A 95 -7.00 -11.83 33.18
CA THR A 95 -8.18 -11.13 33.72
C THR A 95 -9.48 -11.74 33.21
N ALA A 96 -9.55 -12.09 31.92
CA ALA A 96 -10.72 -12.76 31.34
C ALA A 96 -11.00 -14.12 32.02
N GLN A 97 -9.97 -14.96 32.18
CA GLN A 97 -10.10 -16.25 32.88
C GLN A 97 -10.57 -16.09 34.33
N GLN A 98 -10.05 -15.09 35.06
CA GLN A 98 -10.51 -14.78 36.41
C GLN A 98 -11.98 -14.37 36.41
N THR A 99 -12.38 -13.45 35.52
CA THR A 99 -13.79 -13.03 35.43
C THR A 99 -14.73 -14.18 35.05
N GLU A 100 -14.35 -15.05 34.12
CA GLU A 100 -15.12 -16.24 33.78
C GLU A 100 -15.26 -17.18 34.97
N SER A 101 -14.18 -17.40 35.72
CA SER A 101 -14.21 -18.24 36.93
C SER A 101 -15.12 -17.67 38.03
N ASP A 102 -15.07 -16.35 38.25
CA ASP A 102 -15.91 -15.64 39.22
C ASP A 102 -17.39 -15.68 38.84
N LEU A 103 -17.69 -15.55 37.54
CA LEU A 103 -19.05 -15.62 37.01
C LEU A 103 -19.61 -17.05 37.03
N LYS A 104 -18.77 -18.06 36.77
CA LYS A 104 -19.17 -19.48 36.79
C LYS A 104 -19.36 -20.01 38.21
N GLY A 105 -18.61 -19.49 39.18
CA GLY A 105 -18.76 -19.81 40.60
C GLY A 105 -19.97 -19.16 41.26
N LYS A 106 -20.44 -18.02 40.74
CA LYS A 106 -21.70 -17.40 41.15
C LYS A 106 -22.85 -18.12 40.45
N ARG A 107 -23.70 -18.84 41.20
CA ARG A 107 -25.05 -19.23 40.73
C ARG A 107 -25.87 -17.95 40.56
N ILE A 108 -25.62 -17.21 39.48
CA ILE A 108 -26.46 -16.08 39.08
C ILE A 108 -27.84 -16.68 38.83
N GLY A 109 -28.78 -16.25 39.66
CA GLY A 109 -30.10 -16.83 39.90
C GLY A 109 -30.58 -17.76 38.80
N ALA A 110 -30.73 -19.05 39.16
CA ALA A 110 -31.56 -19.96 38.40
C ALA A 110 -32.83 -19.20 38.02
N ARG A 111 -33.02 -18.93 36.72
CA ARG A 111 -34.23 -18.26 36.24
C ARG A 111 -35.37 -19.08 36.83
N ARG A 112 -36.16 -18.45 37.71
CA ARG A 112 -37.33 -19.14 38.26
C ARG A 112 -38.15 -19.57 37.05
N PRO A 113 -38.55 -20.85 36.96
CA PRO A 113 -39.37 -21.30 35.84
C PRO A 113 -40.60 -20.40 35.78
N VAL A 114 -40.92 -19.95 34.57
CA VAL A 114 -42.11 -19.13 34.33
C VAL A 114 -43.31 -19.95 34.80
N PRO A 115 -44.16 -19.43 35.69
CA PRO A 115 -45.32 -20.17 36.18
C PRO A 115 -46.27 -20.49 35.01
N PRO A 116 -46.93 -21.67 35.01
CA PRO A 116 -47.87 -22.04 33.97
C PRO A 116 -49.10 -21.11 34.00
N PHE A 117 -49.53 -20.69 32.81
CA PHE A 117 -50.79 -19.99 32.58
C PHE A 117 -51.97 -20.95 32.62
#